data_AF-A0A9W6FRM5-F1
#
_entry.id   AF-A0A9W6FRM5-F1
#
_cell.length_a   1.000
_cell.length_b   1.000
_cell.length_c   1.000
_cell.angle_alpha   90.00
_cell.angle_beta   90.00
_cell.angle_gamma   90.00
#
_symmetry.space_group_name_H-M   'P 1'
#
loop_
_entity.id
_entity.type
_entity.pdbx_description
1 polymer ?
#
loop_
_entity_poly.entity_id
_entity_poly.type
_entity_poly.pdbx_seq_one_letter_code
_entity_poly.pdbx_strand_id
1 'polypeptide(L)'
;MLNGFDWLRRSRTGAELLATLRYLSENPDFPLTRTEIGAPHSATEGPCQRCWIYPRIDAGEPYCKDCSEILQRVHGLSTASRHAAILWGFFNQLPTEILQWEGKNRNKHLLGSYIHDANHFLIVMDRRELRPWLQDLTIYYGFDLRGILQIFPTTGAGTRTCMGDILCRAVHRDLYLPMGQMHIRFYSAPYQLLNPRLRDLKGMLTFDLSDFLKLLEMAEIFRALLRPEEQQEFRDLLSIRDKQESQFYWGRFLGRLEQRARDMLTAWKMRQWPKNRIKVFYELLDYVQLIQAD
;
A
#
# COMPACT_ATOMS: atom_id res chain seq x y z
N MET A 1 11.19 8.88 -25.44
CA MET A 1 12.09 8.23 -24.48
C MET A 1 11.31 7.96 -23.21
N LEU A 2 11.56 6.85 -22.51
CA LEU A 2 10.76 6.51 -21.32
C LEU A 2 11.05 7.48 -20.17
N ASN A 3 10.06 8.05 -19.50
CA ASN A 3 10.30 8.79 -18.25
C ASN A 3 10.37 7.83 -17.04
N GLY A 4 10.69 8.34 -15.84
CA GLY A 4 10.76 7.50 -14.63
C GLY A 4 9.46 6.72 -14.35
N PHE A 5 8.30 7.34 -14.57
CA PHE A 5 7.00 6.68 -14.41
C PHE A 5 6.78 5.55 -15.44
N ASP A 6 7.27 5.71 -16.67
CA ASP A 6 7.22 4.67 -17.69
C ASP A 6 8.00 3.42 -17.30
N TRP A 7 9.07 3.57 -16.52
CA TRP A 7 9.81 2.44 -15.96
C TRP A 7 9.03 1.78 -14.83
N LEU A 8 8.40 2.56 -13.94
CA LEU A 8 7.59 2.04 -12.84
C LEU A 8 6.39 1.22 -13.35
N ARG A 9 5.67 1.72 -14.37
CA ARG A 9 4.49 1.03 -14.94
C ARG A 9 4.81 -0.26 -15.69
N ARG A 10 6.09 -0.61 -15.86
CA ARG A 10 6.52 -1.89 -16.45
C ARG A 10 6.74 -2.98 -15.42
N SER A 11 6.68 -2.64 -14.13
CA SER A 11 6.93 -3.57 -13.03
C SER A 11 5.85 -4.65 -12.98
N ARG A 12 6.24 -5.92 -13.05
CA ARG A 12 5.28 -7.01 -12.98
C ARG A 12 4.83 -7.32 -11.56
N THR A 13 5.78 -7.25 -10.62
CA THR A 13 5.57 -7.62 -9.22
C THR A 13 5.89 -6.45 -8.28
N GLY A 14 5.49 -6.58 -7.01
CA GLY A 14 5.88 -5.65 -5.96
C GLY A 14 7.39 -5.49 -5.77
N ALA A 15 8.11 -6.62 -5.83
CA ALA A 15 9.56 -6.64 -5.70
C ALA A 15 10.24 -5.95 -6.90
N GLU A 16 9.70 -6.12 -8.10
CA GLU A 16 10.17 -5.42 -9.30
C GLU A 16 9.89 -3.91 -9.24
N LEU A 17 8.74 -3.51 -8.70
CA LEU A 17 8.43 -2.10 -8.47
C LEU A 17 9.43 -1.47 -7.50
N LEU A 18 9.71 -2.15 -6.39
CA LEU A 18 10.69 -1.70 -5.40
C LEU A 18 12.11 -1.62 -5.98
N ALA A 19 12.51 -2.62 -6.76
CA ALA A 19 13.80 -2.62 -7.46
C ALA A 19 13.90 -1.43 -8.43
N THR A 20 12.82 -1.15 -9.17
CA THR A 20 12.76 -0.04 -10.12
C THR A 20 12.85 1.31 -9.40
N LEU A 21 12.16 1.48 -8.26
CA LEU A 21 12.26 2.69 -7.44
C LEU A 21 13.68 2.95 -6.95
N ARG A 22 14.33 1.91 -6.40
CA ARG A 22 15.73 2.01 -5.95
C ARG A 22 16.66 2.37 -7.09
N TYR A 23 16.48 1.71 -8.24
CA TYR A 23 17.27 2.00 -9.43
C TYR A 23 17.12 3.46 -9.87
N LEU A 24 15.90 4.00 -9.93
CA LEU A 24 15.65 5.40 -10.28
C LEU A 24 16.23 6.38 -9.25
N SER A 25 16.19 6.03 -7.95
CA SER A 25 16.77 6.88 -6.91
C SER A 25 18.30 6.95 -6.95
N GLU A 26 18.96 5.87 -7.37
CA GLU A 26 20.41 5.80 -7.50
C GLU A 26 20.90 6.39 -8.83
N ASN A 27 20.00 6.49 -9.82
CA ASN A 27 20.29 6.98 -11.17
C ASN A 27 19.32 8.12 -11.54
N PRO A 28 19.38 9.30 -10.88
CA PRO A 28 18.45 10.40 -11.11
C PRO A 28 18.54 11.00 -12.53
N ASP A 29 19.72 10.88 -13.16
CA ASP A 29 19.97 11.34 -14.54
C ASP A 29 19.42 10.37 -15.60
N PHE A 30 18.76 9.29 -15.19
CA PHE A 30 18.20 8.29 -16.08
C PHE A 30 16.74 8.62 -16.48
N PRO A 31 16.37 8.56 -17.77
CA PRO A 31 17.17 8.29 -18.97
C PRO A 31 17.34 9.57 -19.79
N LEU A 32 18.32 10.40 -19.43
CA LEU A 32 18.64 11.60 -20.21
C LEU A 32 19.46 11.28 -21.47
N THR A 33 20.13 10.13 -21.50
CA THR A 33 20.97 9.73 -22.64
C THR A 33 20.15 9.05 -23.72
N ARG A 34 20.09 9.66 -24.93
CA ARG A 34 19.57 9.08 -26.18
C ARG A 34 20.24 7.73 -26.49
N THR A 35 19.73 6.65 -25.91
CA THR A 35 20.01 5.28 -26.30
C THR A 35 19.26 4.95 -27.59
N GLU A 36 19.95 4.22 -28.46
CA GLU A 36 19.38 3.66 -29.69
C GLU A 36 18.12 2.84 -29.38
N ILE A 37 17.16 2.85 -30.30
CA ILE A 37 15.96 2.01 -30.21
C ILE A 37 16.34 0.62 -30.69
N GLY A 38 15.91 -0.42 -29.97
CA GLY A 38 16.15 -1.80 -30.34
C GLY A 38 15.52 -2.14 -31.70
N ALA A 39 16.10 -3.13 -32.39
CA ALA A 39 15.56 -3.61 -33.65
C ALA A 39 14.09 -4.04 -33.51
N PRO A 40 13.28 -3.95 -34.59
CA PRO A 40 11.93 -4.50 -34.61
C PRO A 40 11.92 -5.97 -34.19
N HIS A 41 10.83 -6.41 -33.56
CA HIS A 41 10.72 -7.79 -33.11
C HIS A 41 10.80 -8.77 -34.30
N SER A 42 11.74 -9.69 -34.24
CA SER A 42 11.93 -10.77 -35.21
C SER A 42 12.12 -12.11 -34.48
N ALA A 43 12.28 -13.20 -35.24
CA ALA A 43 12.49 -14.53 -34.67
C ALA A 43 13.82 -14.67 -33.90
N THR A 44 14.83 -13.88 -34.26
CA THR A 44 16.20 -13.97 -33.71
C THR A 44 16.62 -12.71 -32.94
N GLU A 45 15.99 -11.57 -33.24
CA GLU A 45 16.33 -10.27 -32.68
C GLU A 45 15.08 -9.54 -32.19
N GLY A 46 15.29 -8.45 -31.47
CA GLY A 46 14.21 -7.57 -31.07
C GLY A 46 14.58 -6.72 -29.88
N PRO A 47 13.62 -5.93 -29.39
CA PRO A 47 13.86 -5.11 -28.23
C PRO A 47 13.95 -5.98 -26.97
N CYS A 48 14.36 -5.35 -25.88
CA CYS A 48 14.28 -5.91 -24.54
C CYS A 48 12.85 -6.40 -24.23
N GLN A 49 12.71 -7.61 -23.65
CA GLN A 49 11.41 -8.22 -23.35
C GLN A 49 10.64 -7.55 -22.20
N ARG A 50 11.29 -6.65 -21.44
CA ARG A 50 10.68 -5.87 -20.35
C ARG A 50 10.29 -4.48 -20.81
N CYS A 51 11.22 -3.71 -21.36
CA CYS A 51 10.95 -2.33 -21.82
C CYS A 51 10.43 -2.23 -23.26
N TRP A 52 10.54 -3.27 -24.08
CA TRP A 52 10.08 -3.28 -25.48
C TRP A 52 10.55 -2.09 -26.34
N ILE A 53 11.61 -1.39 -25.91
CA ILE A 53 12.09 -0.16 -26.54
C ILE A 53 13.61 -0.23 -26.76
N TYR A 54 14.38 -0.49 -25.72
CA TYR A 54 15.84 -0.47 -25.80
C TYR A 54 16.40 -1.80 -26.32
N PRO A 55 17.57 -1.78 -26.99
CA PRO A 55 18.25 -2.97 -27.46
C PRO A 55 18.64 -3.89 -26.31
N ARG A 56 18.76 -5.18 -26.61
CA ARG A 56 19.31 -6.19 -25.69
C ARG A 56 20.81 -5.93 -25.50
N ILE A 57 21.38 -6.38 -24.38
CA ILE A 57 22.83 -6.21 -24.11
C ILE A 57 23.65 -6.90 -25.20
N ASP A 58 23.35 -8.18 -25.45
CA ASP A 58 24.02 -9.01 -26.45
C ASP A 58 23.02 -9.89 -27.19
N ALA A 59 23.46 -10.48 -28.31
CA ALA A 59 22.70 -11.48 -29.05
C ALA A 59 22.45 -12.73 -28.19
N GLY A 60 21.21 -12.90 -27.73
CA GLY A 60 20.79 -14.01 -26.86
C GLY A 60 20.25 -13.56 -25.49
N GLU A 61 20.62 -12.36 -25.04
CA GLU A 61 20.13 -11.82 -23.77
C GLU A 61 18.70 -11.27 -23.93
N PRO A 62 17.77 -11.56 -23.00
CA PRO A 62 16.38 -11.10 -23.13
C PRO A 62 16.18 -9.62 -22.76
N TYR A 63 17.16 -8.97 -22.12
CA TYR A 63 16.99 -7.64 -21.51
C TYR A 63 18.04 -6.63 -21.95
N CYS A 64 17.69 -5.33 -21.89
CA CYS A 64 18.65 -4.23 -21.98
C CYS A 64 19.43 -4.12 -20.66
N LYS A 65 20.53 -3.36 -20.67
CA LYS A 65 21.39 -3.13 -19.49
C LYS A 65 20.58 -2.76 -18.25
N ASP A 66 19.76 -1.73 -18.36
CA ASP A 66 19.00 -1.19 -17.22
C ASP A 66 17.90 -2.15 -16.74
N CYS A 67 17.21 -2.83 -17.67
CA CYS A 67 16.24 -3.86 -17.29
C CYS A 67 16.90 -5.04 -16.60
N SER A 68 18.09 -5.45 -17.06
CA SER A 68 18.86 -6.53 -16.45
C SER A 68 19.27 -6.14 -15.02
N GLU A 69 19.79 -4.93 -14.84
CA GLU A 69 20.20 -4.43 -13.52
C GLU A 69 19.02 -4.33 -12.54
N ILE A 70 17.87 -3.83 -13.00
CA ILE A 70 16.63 -3.80 -12.20
C ILE A 70 16.24 -5.22 -11.79
N LEU A 71 16.25 -6.18 -12.72
CA LEU A 71 15.84 -7.57 -12.46
C LEU A 71 16.83 -8.31 -11.55
N GLN A 72 18.12 -8.02 -11.62
CA GLN A 72 19.11 -8.54 -10.69
C GLN A 72 18.79 -8.09 -9.26
N ARG A 73 18.44 -6.82 -9.06
CA ARG A 73 18.05 -6.25 -7.75
C ARG A 73 16.76 -6.82 -7.17
N VAL A 74 15.90 -7.47 -7.96
CA VAL A 74 14.68 -8.14 -7.46
C VAL A 74 15.02 -9.28 -6.51
N HIS A 75 16.18 -9.92 -6.70
CA HIS A 75 16.65 -11.01 -5.85
C HIS A 75 16.92 -10.47 -4.43
N GLY A 76 16.14 -10.95 -3.46
CA GLY A 76 16.20 -10.49 -2.06
C GLY A 76 15.13 -9.48 -1.66
N LEU A 77 14.36 -8.91 -2.61
CA LEU A 77 13.29 -7.95 -2.30
C LEU A 77 11.91 -8.61 -2.11
N SER A 78 11.79 -9.92 -2.34
CA SER A 78 10.51 -10.64 -2.23
C SER A 78 9.92 -10.56 -0.81
N THR A 79 10.74 -10.75 0.23
CA THR A 79 10.30 -10.67 1.63
C THR A 79 9.92 -9.25 2.01
N ALA A 80 10.77 -8.26 1.69
CA ALA A 80 10.48 -6.85 1.97
C ALA A 80 9.20 -6.38 1.25
N SER A 81 9.03 -6.76 -0.01
CA SER A 81 7.82 -6.48 -0.79
C SER A 81 6.57 -7.02 -0.07
N ARG A 82 6.58 -8.26 0.45
CA ARG A 82 5.40 -8.85 1.09
C ARG A 82 4.83 -8.05 2.26
N HIS A 83 5.69 -7.33 2.96
CA HIS A 83 5.32 -6.47 4.09
C HIS A 83 5.21 -5.00 3.69
N ALA A 84 5.40 -4.66 2.42
CA ALA A 84 5.35 -3.28 1.96
C ALA A 84 3.92 -2.84 1.58
N ALA A 85 3.63 -1.58 1.91
CA ALA A 85 2.51 -0.82 1.42
C ALA A 85 2.98 0.18 0.36
N ILE A 86 2.18 0.34 -0.69
CA ILE A 86 2.35 1.33 -1.74
C ILE A 86 1.36 2.46 -1.46
N LEU A 87 1.88 3.68 -1.46
CA LEU A 87 1.15 4.90 -1.25
C LEU A 87 1.28 5.74 -2.51
N TRP A 88 0.18 5.92 -3.23
CA TRP A 88 0.10 6.87 -4.33
C TRP A 88 -0.67 8.09 -3.86
N GLY A 89 0.00 9.24 -3.81
CA GLY A 89 -0.55 10.47 -3.27
C GLY A 89 -0.68 11.55 -4.33
N PHE A 90 -1.79 12.28 -4.27
CA PHE A 90 -2.04 13.51 -5.01
C PHE A 90 -2.47 14.57 -4.01
N PHE A 91 -1.55 15.49 -3.66
CA PHE A 91 -1.80 16.55 -2.68
C PHE A 91 -1.72 17.93 -3.32
N ASN A 92 -2.26 18.93 -2.63
CA ASN A 92 -2.09 20.34 -3.00
C ASN A 92 -0.64 20.84 -2.89
N GLN A 93 0.20 20.17 -2.09
CA GLN A 93 1.63 20.40 -1.98
C GLN A 93 2.33 19.10 -1.53
N LEU A 94 3.56 18.86 -2.01
CA LEU A 94 4.35 17.71 -1.58
C LEU A 94 4.91 17.91 -0.17
N PRO A 95 4.74 16.93 0.73
CA PRO A 95 5.40 16.93 2.02
C PRO A 95 6.93 16.99 1.87
N THR A 96 7.56 17.89 2.61
CA THR A 96 9.02 18.10 2.69
C THR A 96 9.79 16.82 3.02
N GLU A 97 9.21 15.90 3.79
CA GLU A 97 9.78 14.60 4.14
C GLU A 97 9.96 13.70 2.91
N ILE A 98 9.12 13.89 1.89
CA ILE A 98 9.18 13.19 0.60
C ILE A 98 10.23 13.84 -0.29
N LEU A 99 10.27 15.18 -0.29
CA LEU A 99 11.25 15.96 -1.06
C LEU A 99 12.68 15.75 -0.58
N GLN A 100 12.87 15.62 0.73
CA GLN A 100 14.18 15.45 1.38
C GLN A 100 14.64 13.99 1.48
N TRP A 101 13.94 13.05 0.85
CA TRP A 101 14.36 11.66 0.82
C TRP A 101 15.56 11.48 -0.13
N GLU A 102 16.77 11.56 0.42
CA GLU A 102 18.02 11.44 -0.35
C GLU A 102 18.54 9.99 -0.49
N GLY A 103 17.68 8.96 -0.42
CA GLY A 103 18.04 7.54 -0.60
C GLY A 103 19.10 6.97 0.37
N LYS A 104 19.75 7.83 1.15
CA LYS A 104 20.87 7.58 2.05
C LYS A 104 20.50 8.15 3.42
N ASN A 105 19.77 7.33 4.18
CA ASN A 105 19.97 7.22 5.62
C ASN A 105 19.31 8.22 6.60
N ARG A 106 18.03 8.61 6.44
CA ARG A 106 17.29 9.28 7.57
C ARG A 106 15.85 8.83 7.84
N ASN A 107 15.07 8.39 6.86
CA ASN A 107 13.71 7.89 7.11
C ASN A 107 13.67 6.36 7.14
N LYS A 108 13.71 5.77 8.34
CA LYS A 108 13.60 4.30 8.56
C LYS A 108 12.32 3.68 7.95
N HIS A 109 11.33 4.51 7.69
CA HIS A 109 10.01 4.11 7.24
C HIS A 109 9.93 3.80 5.73
N LEU A 110 10.80 4.41 4.90
CA LEU A 110 10.64 4.38 3.44
C LEU A 110 11.56 3.35 2.78
N LEU A 111 10.97 2.50 1.93
CA LEU A 111 11.66 1.51 1.10
C LEU A 111 12.02 2.06 -0.29
N GLY A 112 11.27 3.06 -0.77
CA GLY A 112 11.54 3.81 -1.99
C GLY A 112 10.52 4.92 -2.22
N SER A 113 10.89 5.96 -2.95
CA SER A 113 9.97 7.01 -3.40
C SER A 113 10.21 7.41 -4.85
N TYR A 114 9.20 8.03 -5.44
CA TYR A 114 9.26 8.64 -6.76
C TYR A 114 8.34 9.87 -6.78
N ILE A 115 8.88 11.01 -7.18
CA ILE A 115 8.11 12.24 -7.39
C ILE A 115 7.72 12.28 -8.86
N HIS A 116 6.42 12.33 -9.14
CA HIS A 116 5.92 12.35 -10.51
C HIS A 116 5.84 13.77 -11.06
N ASP A 117 5.30 14.70 -10.26
CA ASP A 117 5.20 16.12 -10.57
C ASP A 117 5.11 16.93 -9.26
N ALA A 118 4.69 18.20 -9.33
CA ALA A 118 4.60 19.11 -8.18
C ALA A 118 3.60 18.66 -7.09
N ASN A 119 2.69 17.73 -7.40
CA ASN A 119 1.56 17.35 -6.55
C ASN A 119 1.43 15.82 -6.38
N HIS A 120 2.01 15.05 -7.29
CA HIS A 120 1.90 13.59 -7.31
C HIS A 120 3.20 12.90 -6.88
N PHE A 121 3.05 11.88 -6.03
CA PHE A 121 4.16 11.06 -5.57
C PHE A 121 3.75 9.61 -5.37
N LEU A 122 4.74 8.73 -5.46
CA LEU A 122 4.67 7.33 -5.12
C LEU A 122 5.64 7.04 -3.99
N ILE A 123 5.18 6.37 -2.94
CA ILE A 123 6.00 5.89 -1.84
C ILE A 123 5.77 4.40 -1.66
N VAL A 124 6.83 3.69 -1.30
CA VAL A 124 6.78 2.32 -0.79
C VAL A 124 7.41 2.32 0.59
N MET A 125 6.72 1.74 1.56
CA MET A 125 7.16 1.66 2.97
C MET A 125 6.76 0.32 3.59
N ASP A 126 7.34 -0.03 4.74
CA ASP A 126 6.80 -1.12 5.53
C ASP A 126 5.37 -0.74 5.98
N ARG A 127 4.41 -1.66 5.79
CA ARG A 127 3.01 -1.43 6.10
C ARG A 127 2.76 -1.08 7.57
N ARG A 128 3.64 -1.50 8.48
CA ARG A 128 3.59 -1.19 9.92
C ARG A 128 3.98 0.25 10.25
N GLU A 129 4.70 0.91 9.34
CA GLU A 129 5.13 2.30 9.48
C GLU A 129 4.09 3.29 8.95
N LEU A 130 2.96 2.79 8.46
CA LEU A 130 1.88 3.61 7.92
C LEU A 130 1.28 4.55 8.96
N ARG A 131 1.01 4.06 10.18
CA ARG A 131 0.40 4.90 11.24
C ARG A 131 1.34 6.02 11.68
N PRO A 132 2.60 5.77 12.10
CA PRO A 132 3.52 6.84 12.47
C PRO A 132 3.68 7.87 11.36
N TRP A 133 3.83 7.42 10.10
CA TRP A 133 4.00 8.34 8.98
C TRP A 133 2.76 9.22 8.73
N LEU A 134 1.54 8.67 8.83
CA LEU A 134 0.31 9.47 8.72
C LEU A 134 0.14 10.45 9.90
N GLN A 135 0.60 10.07 11.09
CA GLN A 135 0.60 10.96 12.25
C GLN A 135 1.57 12.12 12.05
N ASP A 136 2.78 11.86 11.55
CA ASP A 136 3.76 12.89 11.22
C ASP A 136 3.20 13.87 10.19
N LEU A 137 2.58 13.38 9.12
CA LEU A 137 1.91 14.25 8.14
C LEU A 137 0.84 15.15 8.79
N THR A 138 0.10 14.62 9.76
CA THR A 138 -0.93 15.40 10.47
C THR A 138 -0.29 16.46 11.37
N ILE A 139 0.85 16.17 12.01
CA ILE A 139 1.56 17.10 12.88
C ILE A 139 2.18 18.24 12.08
N TYR A 140 2.82 17.94 10.94
CA TYR A 140 3.54 18.94 10.15
C TYR A 140 2.64 19.78 9.24
N TYR A 141 1.59 19.19 8.65
CA TYR A 141 0.75 19.89 7.67
C TYR A 141 -0.68 20.13 8.15
N GLY A 142 -1.13 19.48 9.23
CA GLY A 142 -2.45 19.70 9.82
C GLY A 142 -3.59 19.67 8.81
N PHE A 143 -4.41 20.72 8.82
CA PHE A 143 -5.55 20.90 7.90
C PHE A 143 -5.18 21.50 6.54
N ASP A 144 -3.91 21.87 6.34
CA ASP A 144 -3.46 22.52 5.10
C ASP A 144 -3.20 21.49 4.00
N LEU A 145 -2.94 20.23 4.37
CA LEU A 145 -2.80 19.14 3.41
C LEU A 145 -4.18 18.71 2.90
N ARG A 146 -4.38 18.83 1.58
CA ARG A 146 -5.62 18.44 0.90
C ARG A 146 -5.29 17.55 -0.27
N GLY A 147 -6.20 16.62 -0.56
CA GLY A 147 -6.05 15.71 -1.68
C GLY A 147 -6.33 14.26 -1.30
N ILE A 148 -5.69 13.33 -1.99
CA ILE A 148 -6.01 11.90 -1.92
C ILE A 148 -4.73 11.11 -1.69
N LEU A 149 -4.79 10.17 -0.75
CA LEU A 149 -3.78 9.16 -0.56
C LEU A 149 -4.38 7.78 -0.80
N GLN A 150 -3.94 7.10 -1.86
CA GLN A 150 -4.33 5.73 -2.17
C GLN A 150 -3.32 4.75 -1.59
N ILE A 151 -3.77 3.83 -0.74
CA ILE A 151 -2.95 2.86 -0.03
C ILE A 151 -3.32 1.46 -0.50
N PHE A 152 -2.35 0.68 -0.99
CA PHE A 152 -2.54 -0.70 -1.41
C PHE A 152 -1.27 -1.53 -1.20
N PRO A 153 -1.37 -2.83 -0.90
CA PRO A 153 -0.18 -3.66 -0.69
C PRO A 153 0.52 -3.96 -2.01
N THR A 154 1.74 -4.51 -1.93
CA THR A 154 2.46 -4.98 -3.12
C THR A 154 2.11 -6.43 -3.53
N THR A 155 1.35 -7.16 -2.69
CA THR A 155 1.02 -8.58 -2.87
C THR A 155 -0.45 -8.78 -3.19
N GLY A 156 -0.77 -9.84 -3.93
CA GLY A 156 -2.16 -10.19 -4.25
C GLY A 156 -2.69 -9.56 -5.53
N ALA A 157 -1.83 -9.11 -6.44
CA ALA A 157 -2.24 -8.64 -7.78
C ALA A 157 -2.86 -9.76 -8.66
N GLY A 158 -2.93 -11.01 -8.20
CA GLY A 158 -3.50 -12.12 -8.97
C GLY A 158 -2.65 -12.50 -10.19
N THR A 159 -3.08 -13.50 -10.96
CA THR A 159 -2.32 -13.99 -12.13
C THR A 159 -2.54 -13.15 -13.40
N ARG A 160 -3.56 -12.30 -13.42
CA ARG A 160 -3.98 -11.54 -14.61
C ARG A 160 -3.68 -10.04 -14.56
N THR A 161 -3.15 -9.54 -13.44
CA THR A 161 -2.80 -8.13 -13.30
C THR A 161 -1.42 -7.98 -12.70
N CYS A 162 -0.65 -7.05 -13.27
CA CYS A 162 0.70 -6.76 -12.84
C CYS A 162 0.73 -5.43 -12.06
N MET A 163 1.81 -5.19 -11.29
CA MET A 163 1.87 -3.95 -10.48
C MET A 163 1.84 -2.67 -11.32
N GLY A 164 2.36 -2.73 -12.54
CA GLY A 164 2.22 -1.64 -13.51
C GLY A 164 0.77 -1.31 -13.84
N ASP A 165 -0.08 -2.32 -14.04
CA ASP A 165 -1.52 -2.12 -14.27
C ASP A 165 -2.20 -1.48 -13.06
N ILE A 166 -1.83 -1.95 -11.86
CA ILE A 166 -2.36 -1.42 -10.60
C ILE A 166 -1.99 0.06 -10.44
N LEU A 167 -0.74 0.44 -10.71
CA LEU A 167 -0.30 1.83 -10.67
C LEU A 167 -1.06 2.70 -11.66
N CYS A 168 -1.17 2.27 -12.93
CA CYS A 168 -1.95 3.00 -13.93
C CYS A 168 -3.41 3.21 -13.49
N ARG A 169 -4.00 2.22 -12.80
CA ARG A 169 -5.36 2.33 -12.25
C ARG A 169 -5.45 3.28 -11.06
N ALA A 170 -4.43 3.34 -10.21
CA ALA A 170 -4.35 4.32 -9.12
C ALA A 170 -4.31 5.74 -9.70
N VAL A 171 -3.39 6.02 -10.64
CA VAL A 171 -3.25 7.34 -11.27
C VAL A 171 -4.54 7.80 -11.97
N HIS A 172 -5.17 6.91 -12.74
CA HIS A 172 -6.42 7.25 -13.43
C HIS A 172 -7.55 7.65 -12.44
N ARG A 173 -7.49 7.22 -11.19
CA ARG A 173 -8.56 7.45 -10.20
C ARG A 173 -8.40 8.73 -9.39
N ASP A 174 -7.26 9.42 -9.45
CA ASP A 174 -7.06 10.67 -8.73
C ASP A 174 -7.99 11.79 -9.22
N LEU A 175 -8.41 11.73 -10.49
CA LEU A 175 -9.15 12.78 -11.18
C LEU A 175 -10.57 13.06 -10.63
N TYR A 176 -11.06 12.31 -9.65
CA TYR A 176 -12.49 12.26 -9.31
C TYR A 176 -12.86 12.68 -7.89
N LEU A 177 -11.92 13.09 -7.02
CA LEU A 177 -12.26 13.59 -5.68
C LEU A 177 -11.98 15.09 -5.53
N PRO A 178 -12.93 15.85 -4.95
CA PRO A 178 -12.74 17.28 -4.71
C PRO A 178 -11.65 17.52 -3.64
N MET A 179 -10.79 18.50 -3.88
CA MET A 179 -9.66 18.93 -3.01
C MET A 179 -10.13 19.70 -1.76
N GLY A 180 -11.19 19.24 -1.10
CA GLY A 180 -11.75 19.89 0.10
C GLY A 180 -10.99 19.54 1.38
N GLN A 181 -10.57 18.28 1.50
CA GLN A 181 -9.85 17.75 2.65
C GLN A 181 -8.93 16.59 2.22
N MET A 182 -8.10 16.08 3.12
CA MET A 182 -7.30 14.88 2.88
C MET A 182 -8.16 13.62 3.03
N HIS A 183 -8.26 12.85 1.96
CA HIS A 183 -8.95 11.57 1.93
C HIS A 183 -7.96 10.41 1.78
N ILE A 184 -8.21 9.34 2.52
CA ILE A 184 -7.47 8.08 2.41
C ILE A 184 -8.36 7.07 1.70
N ARG A 185 -7.84 6.50 0.60
CA ARG A 185 -8.45 5.36 -0.09
C ARG A 185 -7.68 4.10 0.24
N PHE A 186 -8.24 3.23 1.07
CA PHE A 186 -7.57 2.02 1.52
C PHE A 186 -8.03 0.78 0.74
N TYR A 187 -7.07 0.07 0.19
CA TYR A 187 -7.26 -1.20 -0.50
C TYR A 187 -6.48 -2.29 0.23
N SER A 188 -7.18 -3.30 0.73
CA SER A 188 -6.54 -4.45 1.39
C SER A 188 -5.87 -5.42 0.41
N ALA A 189 -6.16 -5.28 -0.89
CA ALA A 189 -5.51 -6.04 -1.95
C ALA A 189 -5.47 -5.25 -3.28
N PRO A 190 -4.46 -5.43 -4.14
CA PRO A 190 -4.24 -4.61 -5.33
C PRO A 190 -5.37 -4.74 -6.34
N TYR A 191 -5.92 -5.94 -6.55
CA TYR A 191 -7.02 -6.17 -7.48
C TYR A 191 -8.28 -5.35 -7.17
N GLN A 192 -8.42 -4.82 -5.95
CA GLN A 192 -9.55 -3.97 -5.57
C GLN A 192 -9.54 -2.62 -6.30
N LEU A 193 -8.40 -2.18 -6.83
CA LEU A 193 -8.28 -1.00 -7.70
C LEU A 193 -8.96 -1.20 -9.07
N LEU A 194 -9.17 -2.45 -9.50
CA LEU A 194 -9.87 -2.76 -10.74
C LEU A 194 -11.37 -2.42 -10.64
N ASN A 195 -12.00 -2.76 -9.51
CA ASN A 195 -13.41 -2.48 -9.25
C ASN A 195 -13.66 -2.01 -7.80
N PRO A 196 -13.37 -0.73 -7.48
CA PRO A 196 -13.55 -0.18 -6.14
C PRO A 196 -14.99 0.20 -5.84
N ARG A 197 -15.86 0.32 -6.85
CA ARG A 197 -17.25 0.79 -6.68
C ARG A 197 -17.99 0.00 -5.60
N LEU A 198 -17.79 -1.32 -5.58
CA LEU A 198 -18.41 -2.19 -4.58
C LEU A 198 -17.91 -1.95 -3.15
N ARG A 199 -16.66 -1.51 -2.96
CA ARG A 199 -16.13 -1.15 -1.64
C ARG A 199 -16.60 0.24 -1.23
N ASP A 200 -16.64 1.16 -2.18
CA ASP A 200 -17.07 2.54 -1.98
C ASP A 200 -18.53 2.62 -1.54
N LEU A 201 -19.44 1.95 -2.26
CA LEU A 201 -20.86 1.83 -1.91
C LEU A 201 -21.11 1.21 -0.52
N LYS A 202 -20.12 0.50 0.01
CA LYS A 202 -20.18 -0.18 1.32
C LYS A 202 -19.50 0.62 2.43
N GLY A 203 -18.96 1.81 2.12
CA GLY A 203 -18.21 2.64 3.07
C GLY A 203 -16.89 2.00 3.53
N MET A 204 -16.25 1.21 2.66
CA MET A 204 -15.04 0.44 3.00
C MET A 204 -13.77 0.92 2.29
N LEU A 205 -13.84 2.06 1.61
CA LEU A 205 -12.78 2.53 0.72
C LEU A 205 -12.24 3.88 1.14
N THR A 206 -13.12 4.88 1.19
CA THR A 206 -12.74 6.27 1.39
C THR A 206 -12.96 6.65 2.84
N PHE A 207 -11.92 7.18 3.48
CA PHE A 207 -11.91 7.60 4.88
C PHE A 207 -11.35 9.02 4.96
N ASP A 208 -11.77 9.77 5.96
CA ASP A 208 -11.05 10.96 6.36
C ASP A 208 -9.81 10.57 7.14
N LEU A 209 -8.74 11.37 7.05
CA LEU A 209 -7.46 11.08 7.70
C LEU A 209 -7.61 10.76 9.19
N SER A 210 -8.39 11.58 9.92
CA SER A 210 -8.59 11.42 11.36
C SER A 210 -9.33 10.14 11.71
N ASP A 211 -10.33 9.74 10.91
CA ASP A 211 -11.09 8.51 11.12
C ASP A 211 -10.26 7.28 10.77
N PHE A 212 -9.43 7.35 9.72
CA PHE A 212 -8.52 6.28 9.37
C PHE A 212 -7.42 6.08 10.43
N LEU A 213 -6.84 7.16 10.94
CA LEU A 213 -5.86 7.13 12.04
C LEU A 213 -6.45 6.50 13.31
N LYS A 214 -7.67 6.89 13.69
CA LYS A 214 -8.39 6.26 14.81
C LYS A 214 -8.57 4.75 14.59
N LEU A 215 -8.94 4.33 13.38
CA LEU A 215 -9.09 2.90 13.09
C LEU A 215 -7.77 2.13 13.21
N LEU A 216 -6.65 2.72 12.77
CA LEU A 216 -5.31 2.14 12.94
C LEU A 216 -4.92 2.06 14.42
N GLU A 217 -5.16 3.11 15.21
CA GLU A 217 -4.89 3.11 16.65
C GLU A 217 -5.74 2.05 17.37
N MET A 218 -7.03 1.96 17.06
CA MET A 218 -7.91 0.93 17.60
C MET A 218 -7.42 -0.48 17.21
N ALA A 219 -6.93 -0.67 15.99
CA ALA A 219 -6.39 -1.94 15.52
C ALA A 219 -5.12 -2.34 16.31
N GLU A 220 -4.25 -1.38 16.61
CA GLU A 220 -3.05 -1.61 17.41
C GLU A 220 -3.38 -2.01 18.86
N ILE A 221 -4.25 -1.24 19.52
CA ILE A 221 -4.72 -1.56 20.88
C ILE A 221 -5.44 -2.92 20.91
N PHE A 222 -6.27 -3.20 19.89
CA PHE A 222 -6.96 -4.49 19.77
C PHE A 222 -5.98 -5.66 19.66
N ARG A 223 -4.89 -5.52 18.88
CA ARG A 223 -3.84 -6.55 18.79
C ARG A 223 -3.03 -6.71 20.07
N ALA A 224 -2.83 -5.62 20.81
CA ALA A 224 -2.10 -5.65 22.07
C ALA A 224 -2.91 -6.33 23.19
N LEU A 225 -4.24 -6.11 23.22
CA LEU A 225 -5.11 -6.61 24.29
C LEU A 225 -5.73 -7.99 24.03
N LEU A 226 -5.79 -8.45 22.77
CA LEU A 226 -6.38 -9.74 22.42
C LEU A 226 -5.35 -10.64 21.74
N ARG A 227 -5.25 -11.89 22.20
CA ARG A 227 -4.44 -12.93 21.57
C ARG A 227 -4.99 -13.30 20.19
N PRO A 228 -4.17 -13.81 19.26
CA PRO A 228 -4.64 -14.18 17.91
C PRO A 228 -5.86 -15.11 17.90
N GLU A 229 -5.93 -16.05 18.85
CA GLU A 229 -7.06 -16.97 19.01
C GLU A 229 -8.34 -16.24 19.43
N GLU A 230 -8.23 -15.28 20.35
CA GLU A 230 -9.35 -14.46 20.82
C GLU A 230 -9.82 -13.49 19.73
N GLN A 231 -8.91 -12.98 18.91
CA GLN A 231 -9.25 -12.19 17.72
C GLN A 231 -10.04 -13.04 16.73
N GLN A 232 -9.60 -14.27 16.45
CA GLN A 232 -10.32 -15.15 15.53
C GLN A 232 -11.70 -15.53 16.11
N GLU A 233 -11.79 -15.87 17.40
CA GLU A 233 -13.06 -16.13 18.06
C GLU A 233 -13.99 -14.92 18.00
N PHE A 234 -13.49 -13.71 18.27
CA PHE A 234 -14.27 -12.47 18.13
C PHE A 234 -14.84 -12.31 16.71
N ARG A 235 -14.05 -12.61 15.68
CA ARG A 235 -14.50 -12.57 14.28
C ARG A 235 -15.63 -13.55 14.01
N ASP A 236 -15.50 -14.76 14.53
CA ASP A 236 -16.47 -15.84 14.31
C ASP A 236 -17.79 -15.54 15.02
N LEU A 237 -17.74 -14.96 16.23
CA LEU A 237 -18.93 -14.52 16.97
C LEU A 237 -19.76 -13.48 16.21
N LEU A 238 -19.11 -12.59 15.47
CA LEU A 238 -19.78 -11.56 14.65
C LEU A 238 -20.41 -12.13 13.38
N SER A 239 -20.08 -13.37 13.02
CA SER A 239 -20.63 -14.08 11.86
C SER A 239 -21.90 -14.88 12.18
N ILE A 240 -22.15 -15.18 13.46
CA ILE A 240 -23.32 -15.93 13.93
C ILE A 240 -24.62 -15.19 13.56
N ARG A 241 -25.57 -15.90 12.96
CA ARG A 241 -26.85 -15.34 12.50
C ARG A 241 -27.92 -15.37 13.59
N ASP A 242 -27.92 -16.42 14.41
CA ASP A 242 -28.87 -16.56 15.50
C ASP A 242 -28.50 -15.59 16.64
N LYS A 243 -29.46 -14.75 17.01
CA LYS A 243 -29.29 -13.73 18.05
C LYS A 243 -29.13 -14.33 19.44
N GLN A 244 -29.85 -15.42 19.75
CA GLN A 244 -29.78 -16.06 21.07
C GLN A 244 -28.43 -16.76 21.24
N GLU A 245 -28.03 -17.51 20.22
CA GLU A 245 -26.72 -18.17 20.16
C GLU A 245 -25.58 -17.16 20.25
N SER A 246 -25.64 -16.08 19.46
CA SER A 246 -24.66 -14.99 19.50
C SER A 246 -24.57 -14.36 20.89
N GLN A 247 -25.69 -14.13 21.58
CA GLN A 247 -25.69 -13.55 22.92
C GLN A 247 -25.08 -14.48 23.97
N PHE A 248 -25.38 -15.78 23.90
CA PHE A 248 -24.80 -16.78 24.80
C PHE A 248 -23.28 -16.86 24.64
N TYR A 249 -22.79 -17.05 23.41
CA TYR A 249 -21.34 -17.13 23.17
C TYR A 249 -20.62 -15.82 23.42
N TRP A 250 -21.27 -14.67 23.18
CA TRP A 250 -20.73 -13.36 23.53
C TRP A 250 -20.47 -13.23 25.03
N GLY A 251 -21.42 -13.65 25.88
CA GLY A 251 -21.25 -13.65 27.33
C GLY A 251 -20.10 -14.54 27.78
N ARG A 252 -20.00 -15.75 27.21
CA ARG A 252 -18.91 -16.70 27.50
C ARG A 252 -17.54 -16.20 27.03
N PHE A 253 -17.49 -15.52 25.89
CA PHE A 253 -16.27 -14.91 25.36
C PHE A 253 -15.79 -13.80 26.29
N LEU A 254 -16.66 -12.83 26.61
CA LEU A 254 -16.30 -11.75 27.54
C LEU A 254 -15.87 -12.29 28.90
N GLY A 255 -16.53 -13.33 29.44
CA GLY A 255 -16.17 -13.92 30.73
C GLY A 255 -14.77 -14.54 30.78
N ARG A 256 -14.16 -14.87 29.63
CA ARG A 256 -12.79 -15.41 29.54
C ARG A 256 -11.72 -14.34 29.35
N LEU A 257 -12.09 -13.17 28.84
CA LEU A 257 -11.16 -12.10 28.56
C LEU A 257 -10.70 -11.38 29.83
N GLU A 258 -9.48 -10.82 29.77
CA GLU A 258 -9.00 -9.88 30.76
C GLU A 258 -9.91 -8.64 30.85
N GLN A 259 -9.93 -8.00 32.02
CA GLN A 259 -10.81 -6.85 32.28
C GLN A 259 -10.57 -5.72 31.27
N ARG A 260 -9.30 -5.41 30.96
CA ARG A 260 -8.94 -4.36 29.99
C ARG A 260 -9.48 -4.64 28.59
N ALA A 261 -9.39 -5.89 28.13
CA ALA A 261 -9.91 -6.30 26.82
C ALA A 261 -11.45 -6.21 26.77
N ARG A 262 -12.14 -6.62 27.84
CA ARG A 262 -13.60 -6.47 27.97
C ARG A 262 -14.04 -5.01 27.92
N ASP A 263 -13.36 -4.15 28.68
CA ASP A 263 -13.68 -2.73 28.78
C ASP A 263 -13.48 -2.05 27.42
N MET A 264 -12.39 -2.36 26.72
CA MET A 264 -12.13 -1.90 25.35
C MET A 264 -13.27 -2.31 24.38
N LEU A 265 -13.62 -3.60 24.31
CA LEU A 265 -14.66 -4.09 23.40
C LEU A 265 -16.03 -3.44 23.67
N THR A 266 -16.33 -3.22 24.95
CA THR A 266 -17.59 -2.63 25.42
C THR A 266 -17.63 -1.13 25.13
N ALA A 267 -16.56 -0.40 25.46
CA ALA A 267 -16.45 1.05 25.23
C ALA A 267 -16.57 1.40 23.74
N TRP A 268 -15.94 0.61 22.87
CA TRP A 268 -16.01 0.80 21.43
C TRP A 268 -17.30 0.26 20.79
N LYS A 269 -18.15 -0.43 21.57
CA LYS A 269 -19.39 -1.06 21.12
C LYS A 269 -19.18 -1.95 19.89
N MET A 270 -18.05 -2.69 19.84
CA MET A 270 -17.64 -3.42 18.65
C MET A 270 -18.65 -4.49 18.20
N ARG A 271 -19.45 -5.04 19.12
CA ARG A 271 -20.57 -5.95 18.81
C ARG A 271 -21.62 -5.32 17.87
N GLN A 272 -21.79 -4.00 17.93
CA GLN A 272 -22.80 -3.25 17.17
C GLN A 272 -22.23 -2.72 15.84
N TRP A 273 -20.95 -2.97 15.54
CA TRP A 273 -20.35 -2.45 14.33
C TRP A 273 -20.95 -3.06 13.07
N PRO A 274 -21.08 -2.27 11.98
CA PRO A 274 -21.44 -2.81 10.68
C PRO A 274 -20.44 -3.88 10.22
N LYS A 275 -20.93 -4.97 9.61
CA LYS A 275 -20.09 -6.07 9.07
C LYS A 275 -18.95 -5.58 8.17
N ASN A 276 -19.23 -4.57 7.36
CA ASN A 276 -18.26 -3.96 6.45
C ASN A 276 -17.14 -3.22 7.22
N ARG A 277 -17.48 -2.52 8.31
CA ARG A 277 -16.50 -1.85 9.18
C ARG A 277 -15.61 -2.87 9.88
N ILE A 278 -16.19 -3.95 10.40
CA ILE A 278 -15.43 -5.07 10.98
C ILE A 278 -14.48 -5.65 9.93
N LYS A 279 -14.96 -5.89 8.71
CA LYS A 279 -14.10 -6.41 7.63
C LYS A 279 -12.88 -5.53 7.39
N VAL A 280 -13.07 -4.21 7.22
CA VAL A 280 -11.95 -3.26 7.05
C VAL A 280 -11.03 -3.28 8.27
N PHE A 281 -11.60 -3.29 9.47
CA PHE A 281 -10.82 -3.32 10.71
C PHE A 281 -9.88 -4.53 10.77
N TYR A 282 -10.37 -5.71 10.42
CA TYR A 282 -9.52 -6.92 10.31
C TYR A 282 -8.47 -6.83 9.21
N GLU A 283 -8.78 -6.17 8.08
CA GLU A 283 -7.80 -5.91 7.02
C GLU A 283 -6.69 -4.94 7.49
N LEU A 284 -7.00 -4.01 8.40
CA LEU A 284 -6.04 -3.07 8.98
C LEU A 284 -5.13 -3.72 10.03
N LEU A 285 -5.50 -4.85 10.62
CA LEU A 285 -4.65 -5.56 11.59
C LEU A 285 -3.28 -5.89 10.97
N ASP A 286 -3.22 -6.15 9.66
CA ASP A 286 -1.97 -6.39 8.94
C ASP A 286 -1.02 -5.18 8.89
N TYR A 287 -1.54 -3.97 9.09
CA TYR A 287 -0.83 -2.67 8.97
C TYR A 287 -0.39 -2.09 10.31
N VAL A 288 -0.64 -2.78 11.42
CA VAL A 288 -0.24 -2.35 12.76
C VAL A 288 0.79 -3.29 13.36
N GLN A 289 1.59 -2.77 14.29
CA GLN A 289 2.61 -3.56 14.97
C GLN A 289 1.98 -4.60 15.90
N LEU A 290 2.63 -5.76 16.01
CA LEU A 290 2.36 -6.69 17.10
C LEU A 290 3.09 -6.16 18.33
N ILE A 291 2.37 -5.46 19.19
CA ILE A 291 2.85 -5.20 20.54
C ILE A 291 2.69 -6.52 21.28
N GLN A 292 3.79 -7.23 21.54
CA GLN A 292 3.77 -8.27 22.57
C GLN A 292 3.60 -7.53 23.89
N ALA A 293 2.46 -7.72 24.55
CA ALA A 293 2.28 -7.27 25.92
C ALA A 293 3.23 -8.10 26.80
N ASP A 294 4.19 -7.43 27.43
CA ASP A 294 5.01 -7.99 28.52
C ASP A 294 4.15 -8.34 29.73
#